data_AF-A0A4R6VQ92-F1
#
_entry.id   AF-A0A4R6VQ92-F1
#
_cell.length_a   1.000
_cell.length_b   1.000
_cell.length_c   1.000
_cell.angle_alpha   90.00
_cell.angle_beta   90.00
_cell.angle_gamma   90.00
#
_symmetry.space_group_name_H-M   'P 1'
#
loop_
_entity.id
_entity.type
_entity.pdbx_description
1 polymer ?
#
loop_
_entity_poly.entity_id
_entity_poly.type
_entity_poly.pdbx_seq_one_letter_code
_entity_poly.pdbx_strand_id
1 'polypeptide(L)'
;MFKMRIFILFFATFLVSSATALPASAITCKSYSACQQAVVNWCEGRHPRADGDGDGIPCENVCSSVRQVNAIRVSLGLNCPPAR
;
A
#
# COMPACT_ATOMS: atom_id res chain seq x y z
N MET A 1 -24.87 38.85 -47.60
CA MET A 1 -25.47 38.22 -46.40
C MET A 1 -25.59 36.71 -46.63
N PHE A 2 -24.51 35.97 -46.33
CA PHE A 2 -24.51 34.50 -46.39
C PHE A 2 -25.18 33.97 -45.12
N LYS A 3 -26.41 33.47 -45.28
CA LYS A 3 -27.12 32.63 -44.31
C LYS A 3 -26.20 31.44 -44.03
N MET A 4 -25.44 31.50 -42.94
CA MET A 4 -24.41 30.54 -42.54
C MET A 4 -25.08 29.22 -42.17
N ARG A 5 -25.35 28.43 -43.21
CA ARG A 5 -25.78 27.04 -43.14
C ARG A 5 -24.67 26.26 -42.46
N ILE A 6 -25.00 25.62 -41.34
CA ILE A 6 -24.77 24.19 -41.13
C ILE A 6 -23.38 23.76 -41.65
N PHE A 7 -22.30 24.13 -40.97
CA PHE A 7 -20.96 23.58 -41.23
C PHE A 7 -19.99 23.72 -40.05
N ILE A 8 -20.49 23.64 -38.81
CA ILE A 8 -19.64 23.35 -37.65
C ILE A 8 -20.33 22.26 -36.83
N LEU A 9 -20.55 21.13 -37.49
CA LEU A 9 -20.46 19.83 -36.85
C LEU A 9 -18.96 19.53 -36.67
N PHE A 10 -18.63 18.90 -35.54
CA PHE A 10 -17.31 18.36 -35.15
C PHE A 10 -16.28 19.37 -34.62
N PHE A 11 -15.52 18.93 -33.61
CA PHE A 11 -14.32 19.57 -33.04
C PHE A 11 -14.45 20.57 -31.87
N ALA A 12 -15.47 20.44 -31.01
CA ALA A 12 -15.32 20.86 -29.61
C ALA A 12 -14.97 19.63 -28.76
N THR A 13 -13.74 19.16 -28.98
CA THR A 13 -12.89 18.37 -28.09
C THR A 13 -13.52 17.98 -26.75
N PHE A 14 -14.19 16.83 -26.76
CA PHE A 14 -14.47 16.04 -25.58
C PHE A 14 -13.12 15.61 -25.00
N LEU A 15 -12.62 16.35 -23.99
CA LEU A 15 -11.45 15.98 -23.21
C LEU A 15 -11.78 14.70 -22.43
N VAL A 16 -11.59 13.54 -23.05
CA VAL A 16 -11.57 12.25 -22.35
C VAL A 16 -10.32 12.24 -21.49
N SER A 17 -10.47 12.53 -20.19
CA SER A 17 -9.44 12.25 -19.21
C SER A 17 -9.35 10.74 -19.00
N SER A 18 -8.41 10.10 -19.68
CA SER A 18 -8.03 8.71 -19.43
C SER A 18 -7.35 8.63 -18.06
N ALA A 19 -8.10 8.35 -16.99
CA ALA A 19 -7.52 7.97 -15.71
C ALA A 19 -6.91 6.56 -15.85
N THR A 20 -5.66 6.49 -16.27
CA THR A 20 -4.90 5.24 -16.27
C THR A 20 -4.61 4.87 -14.81
N ALA A 21 -5.38 3.92 -14.27
CA ALA A 21 -5.05 3.31 -12.98
C ALA A 21 -3.72 2.57 -13.13
N LEU A 22 -2.67 3.07 -12.48
CA LEU A 22 -1.39 2.38 -12.38
C LEU A 22 -1.58 1.06 -11.63
N PRO A 23 -0.88 -0.02 -12.01
CA PRO A 23 -0.94 -1.27 -11.26
C PRO A 23 -0.45 -1.02 -9.84
N ALA A 24 -1.29 -1.31 -8.84
CA ALA A 24 -0.87 -1.26 -7.44
C ALA A 24 0.18 -2.36 -7.20
N SER A 25 1.43 -1.97 -6.95
CA SER A 25 2.45 -2.92 -6.54
C SER A 25 2.12 -3.48 -5.17
N ALA A 26 2.01 -4.80 -5.05
CA ALA A 26 1.82 -5.44 -3.77
C ALA A 26 3.06 -5.23 -2.90
N ILE A 27 2.85 -4.71 -1.68
CA ILE A 27 3.90 -4.67 -0.65
C ILE A 27 4.32 -6.11 -0.35
N THR A 28 5.61 -6.36 -0.21
CA THR A 28 6.18 -7.67 0.15
C THR A 28 7.24 -7.50 1.22
N CYS A 29 7.59 -8.54 1.96
CA CYS A 29 8.62 -8.44 3.00
C CYS A 29 9.98 -7.91 2.50
N LYS A 30 10.29 -8.11 1.21
CA LYS A 30 11.51 -7.57 0.56
C LYS A 30 11.49 -6.04 0.37
N SER A 31 10.34 -5.37 0.53
CA SER A 31 10.27 -3.91 0.42
C SER A 31 10.72 -3.18 1.68
N TYR A 32 10.91 -3.88 2.80
CA TYR A 32 11.35 -3.28 4.06
C TYR A 32 12.86 -3.40 4.21
N SER A 33 13.49 -2.32 4.68
CA SER A 33 14.90 -2.29 5.04
C SER A 33 15.14 -2.38 6.56
N ALA A 34 14.09 -2.25 7.37
CA ALA A 34 14.18 -2.26 8.82
C ALA A 34 12.97 -2.97 9.48
N CYS A 35 13.23 -3.68 10.58
CA CYS A 35 12.18 -4.39 11.33
C CYS A 35 11.04 -3.44 11.76
N GLN A 36 11.38 -2.23 12.23
CA GLN A 36 10.39 -1.24 12.65
C GLN A 36 9.36 -0.95 11.55
N GLN A 37 9.79 -0.83 10.29
CA GLN A 37 8.87 -0.59 9.18
C GLN A 37 7.93 -1.79 8.96
N ALA A 38 8.48 -3.02 9.03
CA ALA A 38 7.67 -4.23 8.90
C ALA A 38 6.62 -4.32 10.01
N VAL A 39 7.01 -4.10 11.28
CA VAL A 39 6.11 -4.10 12.43
C VAL A 39 5.00 -3.07 12.27
N VAL A 40 5.35 -1.82 11.96
CA VAL A 40 4.37 -0.73 11.77
C VAL A 40 3.34 -1.10 10.69
N ASN A 41 3.80 -1.55 9.51
CA ASN A 41 2.89 -1.91 8.41
C ASN A 41 2.06 -3.16 8.70
N TRP A 42 2.57 -4.10 9.48
CA TRP A 42 1.81 -5.27 9.92
C TRP A 42 0.70 -4.87 10.89
N CYS A 43 1.04 -4.11 11.93
CA CYS A 43 0.10 -3.72 12.98
C CYS A 43 -1.00 -2.77 12.47
N GLU A 44 -0.68 -1.89 11.51
CA GLU A 44 -1.66 -1.01 10.87
C GLU A 44 -2.45 -1.70 9.75
N GLY A 45 -2.26 -3.01 9.54
CA GLY A 45 -3.01 -3.79 8.55
C GLY A 45 -2.66 -3.47 7.10
N ARG A 46 -1.61 -2.69 6.83
CA ARG A 46 -1.13 -2.40 5.46
C ARG A 46 -0.40 -3.57 4.82
N HIS A 47 0.17 -4.45 5.64
CA HIS A 47 0.74 -5.72 5.19
C HIS A 47 0.24 -6.88 6.08
N PRO A 48 -1.02 -7.33 5.93
CA PRO A 48 -1.63 -8.33 6.82
C PRO A 48 -0.94 -9.71 6.83
N ARG A 49 -0.17 -10.01 5.78
CA ARG A 49 0.59 -11.26 5.64
C ARG A 49 2.06 -11.12 6.04
N ALA A 50 2.42 -10.07 6.79
CA ALA A 50 3.79 -9.89 7.26
C ALA A 50 4.24 -11.05 8.16
N ASP A 51 3.36 -11.47 9.07
CA ASP A 51 3.48 -12.66 9.93
C ASP A 51 2.64 -13.77 9.28
N GLY A 52 3.26 -14.51 8.36
CA GLY A 52 2.56 -15.46 7.49
C GLY A 52 2.32 -16.82 8.15
N ASP A 53 3.19 -17.19 9.07
CA ASP A 53 3.22 -18.44 9.83
C ASP A 53 2.71 -18.27 11.27
N GLY A 54 2.47 -17.05 11.73
CA GLY A 54 1.72 -16.78 12.95
C GLY A 54 2.56 -16.95 14.22
N ASP A 55 3.88 -16.77 14.13
CA ASP A 55 4.79 -16.89 15.26
C ASP A 55 5.02 -15.54 15.99
N GLY A 56 4.47 -14.46 15.44
CA GLY A 56 4.59 -13.10 15.95
C GLY A 56 5.81 -12.35 15.45
N ILE A 57 6.49 -12.86 14.41
CA ILE A 57 7.66 -12.24 13.77
C ILE A 57 7.30 -11.82 12.32
N PRO A 58 6.88 -10.57 12.10
CA PRO A 58 6.60 -10.10 10.75
C PRO A 58 7.89 -9.95 9.93
N CYS A 59 7.88 -10.51 8.71
CA CYS A 59 8.94 -10.36 7.73
C CYS A 59 10.36 -10.61 8.30
N GLU A 60 10.68 -11.89 8.50
CA GLU A 60 11.93 -12.34 9.13
C GLU A 60 13.22 -11.91 8.41
N ASN A 61 13.13 -11.41 7.17
CA ASN A 61 14.28 -10.82 6.48
C ASN A 61 14.79 -9.54 7.16
N VAL A 62 13.97 -8.88 7.99
CA VAL A 62 14.36 -7.68 8.75
C VAL A 62 14.11 -7.79 10.25
N CYS A 63 13.17 -8.62 10.70
CA CYS A 63 12.92 -8.88 12.12
C CYS A 63 13.50 -10.25 12.52
N SER A 64 14.25 -10.32 13.63
CA SER A 64 14.96 -11.55 14.01
C SER A 64 14.41 -12.27 15.23
N SER A 65 13.46 -11.67 15.97
CA SER A 65 12.87 -12.29 17.15
C SER A 65 11.58 -11.61 17.61
N VAL A 66 10.71 -12.38 18.26
CA VAL A 66 9.52 -11.86 18.98
C VAL A 66 9.90 -10.79 20.01
N ARG A 67 11.07 -10.91 20.65
CA ARG A 67 11.56 -9.91 21.61
C ARG A 67 11.78 -8.54 20.94
N GLN A 68 12.41 -8.52 19.76
CA GLN A 68 12.63 -7.29 19.00
C GLN A 68 11.30 -6.66 18.59
N VAL A 69 10.37 -7.47 18.09
CA VAL A 69 9.03 -7.04 17.65
C VAL A 69 8.27 -6.42 18.82
N ASN A 70 8.24 -7.09 19.97
CA ASN A 70 7.55 -6.59 21.16
C ASN A 70 8.17 -5.31 21.70
N ALA A 71 9.50 -5.15 21.65
CA ALA A 71 10.16 -3.90 22.02
C ALA A 71 9.67 -2.72 21.15
N ILE A 72 9.53 -2.93 19.85
CA ILE A 72 9.01 -1.91 18.92
C ILE A 72 7.54 -1.60 19.21
N ARG A 73 6.72 -2.64 19.43
CA ARG A 73 5.29 -2.49 19.74
C ARG A 73 5.07 -1.64 20.99
N VAL A 74 5.83 -1.92 22.05
CA VAL A 74 5.77 -1.15 23.31
C VAL A 74 6.26 0.27 23.11
N SER A 75 7.40 0.46 22.44
CA SER A 75 7.99 1.78 22.19
C SER A 75 7.04 2.72 21.42
N LEU A 76 6.31 2.17 20.46
CA LEU A 76 5.42 2.93 19.58
C LEU A 76 3.94 2.87 19.98
N GLY A 77 3.59 2.11 21.04
CA GLY A 77 2.19 1.92 21.44
C GLY A 77 1.33 1.21 20.38
N LEU A 78 1.91 0.31 19.59
CA LEU A 78 1.19 -0.39 18.51
C LEU A 78 0.38 -1.56 19.04
N ASN A 79 -0.88 -1.62 18.60
CA ASN A 79 -1.70 -2.82 18.72
C ASN A 79 -1.63 -3.61 17.43
N CYS A 80 -1.21 -4.87 17.50
CA CYS A 80 -0.97 -5.73 16.34
C CYS A 80 -1.92 -6.92 16.40
N PRO A 81 -2.30 -7.51 15.26
CA PRO A 81 -3.13 -8.70 15.25
C PRO A 81 -2.47 -9.83 16.07
N PRO A 82 -3.26 -10.72 16.68
CA PRO A 82 -2.69 -11.90 17.32
C PRO A 82 -1.97 -12.75 16.28
N ALA A 83 -0.81 -13.28 16.67
CA ALA A 83 -0.06 -14.26 15.90
C ALA A 83 -1.00 -15.47 15.68
N ARG A 84 -1.17 -15.89 14.41
CA ARG A 84 -2.31 -16.69 13.97
C ARG A 84 -2.13 -18.20 14.16
#